data_AF-A0A0D6JHM8-F1
#
_entry.id   AF-A0A0D6JHM8-F1
#
_cell.length_a   1.000
_cell.length_b   1.000
_cell.length_c   1.000
_cell.angle_alpha   90.00
_cell.angle_beta   90.00
_cell.angle_gamma   90.00
#
_symmetry.space_group_name_H-M   'P 1'
#
loop_
_entity.id
_entity.type
_entity.pdbx_description
1 polymer ?
#
loop_
_entity_poly.entity_id
_entity_poly.type
_entity_poly.pdbx_seq_one_letter_code
_entity_poly.pdbx_strand_id
1 'polypeptide(L)'
;MSRTAKLWILWVVSTLVGGGILLAAMIYGGPLRASLLIGKTTSGHHQIELACEACHTSPFGGGEVLQEACLSCHKAELAAAKDSHPLKKFRDPRNADRLAKLNATQCVTCHREHKPDITGPMGVTQPGDYCELCHEKVGKDRPSHLNIGFDTCASAGCHNYHDNRALYEDFLEKHAGQQDVKELAIFKLRAEKNEPLEPREPLITIGVANAPADKLSDQKINNDWLATTHAQAGVNCAGCHAPDKKDAAEIADAWTDKPSTAVCTTCHAPEASSFTQGKHGMRLAKGMKSEVAGLFGIFRDKPLTPMQVSMARLPMSSKAHAEQLTCTSCHSAHTFAAVKAQVESCTSCHADEHTKAYERSAHYKLWQDEIAGVKPKGTGVSCATCHMPRQWVEDPATYSERIVANHNQNDNLRPNEKMIRSVCMECHGLGFSIDALADQNLIKRNFSGQPAVKVESIDWVKKRVEEREKAKASQ
;
A
#
# COMPACT_ATOMS: atom_id res chain seq x y z
N MET A 1 33.40 53.25 -10.92
CA MET A 1 33.19 51.93 -11.56
C MET A 1 32.46 52.13 -12.88
N SER A 2 32.97 51.59 -14.00
CA SER A 2 32.34 51.73 -15.32
C SER A 2 30.99 51.00 -15.38
N ARG A 3 30.12 51.39 -16.33
CA ARG A 3 28.83 50.71 -16.57
C ARG A 3 29.04 49.21 -16.83
N THR A 4 30.06 48.86 -17.61
CA THR A 4 30.44 47.47 -17.91
C THR A 4 30.82 46.71 -16.64
N ALA A 5 31.62 47.30 -15.74
CA ALA A 5 31.99 46.67 -14.48
C ALA A 5 30.77 46.46 -13.56
N LYS A 6 29.81 47.41 -13.51
CA LYS A 6 28.55 47.23 -12.76
C LYS A 6 27.73 46.05 -13.29
N LEU A 7 27.64 45.91 -14.61
CA LEU A 7 26.91 44.82 -15.26
C LEU A 7 27.57 43.45 -15.00
N TRP A 8 28.90 43.38 -15.05
CA TRP A 8 29.62 42.14 -14.71
C TRP A 8 29.46 41.74 -13.25
N ILE A 9 29.56 42.70 -12.32
CA ILE A 9 29.31 42.41 -10.90
C ILE A 9 27.88 41.92 -10.70
N LEU A 10 26.89 42.59 -11.30
CA LEU A 10 25.50 42.16 -11.22
C LEU A 10 25.32 40.75 -11.77
N TRP A 11 25.89 40.45 -12.95
CA TRP A 11 25.80 39.13 -13.56
C TRP A 11 26.42 38.04 -12.67
N VAL A 12 27.64 38.25 -12.17
CA VAL A 12 28.31 37.31 -11.26
C VAL A 12 27.50 37.11 -9.99
N VAL A 13 27.02 38.19 -9.36
CA VAL A 13 26.20 38.10 -8.14
C VAL A 13 24.91 37.34 -8.42
N SER A 14 24.20 37.65 -9.51
CA SER A 14 22.97 36.95 -9.89
C SER A 14 23.22 35.46 -10.17
N THR A 15 24.31 35.10 -10.84
CA THR A 15 24.68 33.70 -11.08
C THR A 15 25.03 32.96 -9.79
N LEU A 16 25.80 33.58 -8.89
CA LEU A 16 26.15 32.98 -7.60
C LEU A 16 24.94 32.82 -6.69
N VAL A 17 24.06 33.83 -6.64
CA VAL A 17 22.81 33.76 -5.87
C VAL A 17 21.89 32.68 -6.45
N GLY A 18 21.69 32.67 -7.77
CA GLY A 18 20.87 31.66 -8.44
C GLY A 18 21.42 30.25 -8.23
N GLY A 19 22.71 30.04 -8.45
CA GLY A 19 23.39 28.76 -8.20
C GLY A 19 23.32 28.34 -6.73
N GLY A 20 23.50 29.27 -5.81
CA GLY A 20 23.38 29.04 -4.37
C GLY A 20 21.96 28.62 -3.96
N ILE A 21 20.93 29.23 -4.52
CA ILE A 21 19.52 28.84 -4.29
C ILE A 21 19.25 27.41 -4.78
N LEU A 22 19.71 27.07 -5.99
CA LEU A 22 19.52 25.73 -6.54
C LEU A 22 20.29 24.67 -5.74
N LEU A 23 21.54 24.97 -5.36
CA LEU A 23 22.35 24.08 -4.53
C LEU A 23 21.71 23.88 -3.15
N ALA A 24 21.23 24.96 -2.53
CA ALA A 24 20.53 24.88 -1.26
C ALA A 24 19.23 24.05 -1.38
N ALA A 25 18.45 24.22 -2.45
CA ALA A 25 17.26 23.42 -2.68
C ALA A 25 17.58 21.93 -2.93
N MET A 26 18.71 21.63 -3.57
CA MET A 26 19.16 20.26 -3.80
C MET A 26 19.59 19.57 -2.49
N ILE A 27 20.36 20.27 -1.65
CA ILE A 27 20.94 19.71 -0.41
C ILE A 27 19.94 19.75 0.75
N TYR A 28 19.21 20.84 0.91
CA TYR A 28 18.36 21.10 2.09
C TYR A 28 16.87 21.01 1.80
N GLY A 29 16.45 20.89 0.54
CA GLY A 29 15.06 20.71 0.13
C GLY A 29 14.27 22.01 -0.03
N GLY A 30 12.94 21.91 0.13
CA GLY A 30 12.01 23.03 -0.02
C GLY A 30 11.28 23.09 -1.38
N PRO A 31 10.51 24.17 -1.65
CA PRO A 31 9.56 24.22 -2.77
C PRO A 31 10.20 24.04 -4.16
N LEU A 32 11.44 24.50 -4.34
CA LEU A 32 12.17 24.37 -5.61
C LEU A 32 12.64 22.95 -5.89
N ARG A 33 12.67 22.06 -4.88
CA ARG A 33 13.20 20.70 -5.03
C ARG A 33 12.42 19.89 -6.09
N ALA A 34 11.11 20.10 -6.19
CA ALA A 34 10.28 19.48 -7.22
C ALA A 34 10.76 19.82 -8.65
N SER A 35 11.30 21.02 -8.85
CA SER A 35 11.81 21.47 -10.16
C SER A 35 13.19 20.90 -10.50
N LEU A 36 13.87 20.30 -9.51
CA LEU A 36 15.19 19.67 -9.66
C LEU A 36 15.09 18.16 -9.92
N LEU A 37 13.88 17.59 -9.94
CA LEU A 37 13.67 16.18 -10.24
C LEU A 37 14.08 15.87 -11.68
N ILE A 38 14.95 14.88 -11.84
CA ILE A 38 15.36 14.39 -13.16
C ILE A 38 14.23 13.48 -13.67
N GLY A 39 13.30 14.05 -14.42
CA GLY A 39 12.15 13.30 -14.93
C GLY A 39 11.17 12.85 -13.85
N LYS A 40 10.08 12.21 -14.29
CA LYS A 40 9.02 11.76 -13.39
C LYS A 40 9.45 10.52 -12.63
N THR A 41 9.14 10.54 -11.34
CA THR A 41 9.18 9.37 -10.47
C THR A 41 8.15 8.32 -10.89
N THR A 42 8.38 7.07 -10.53
CA THR A 42 7.46 5.95 -10.66
C THR A 42 6.19 6.20 -9.83
N SER A 43 5.08 5.59 -10.23
CA SER A 43 3.83 5.69 -9.48
C SER A 43 3.92 5.07 -8.08
N GLY A 44 4.97 4.28 -7.78
CA GLY A 44 5.25 3.75 -6.46
C GLY A 44 5.80 4.81 -5.49
N HIS A 45 6.69 5.68 -5.98
CA HIS A 45 7.46 6.60 -5.12
C HIS A 45 7.11 8.09 -5.28
N HIS A 46 6.25 8.47 -6.23
CA HIS A 46 5.94 9.89 -6.47
C HIS A 46 5.48 10.70 -5.26
N GLN A 47 4.91 10.04 -4.24
CA GLN A 47 4.44 10.73 -3.05
C GLN A 47 5.56 11.20 -2.14
N ILE A 48 6.75 10.62 -2.28
CA ILE A 48 7.93 10.94 -1.46
C ILE A 48 9.03 11.63 -2.29
N GLU A 49 8.71 12.12 -3.50
CA GLU A 49 9.70 12.73 -4.41
C GLU A 49 10.35 14.01 -3.87
N LEU A 50 9.76 14.64 -2.84
CA LEU A 50 10.37 15.77 -2.14
C LEU A 50 11.34 15.36 -1.02
N ALA A 51 11.31 14.08 -0.62
CA ALA A 51 12.21 13.49 0.36
C ALA A 51 13.33 12.74 -0.35
N CYS A 52 14.18 13.45 -1.10
CA CYS A 52 15.26 12.83 -1.88
C CYS A 52 16.17 11.94 -1.03
N GLU A 53 16.37 12.28 0.25
CA GLU A 53 17.16 11.53 1.22
C GLU A 53 16.57 10.17 1.57
N ALA A 54 15.29 9.91 1.26
CA ALA A 54 14.69 8.59 1.40
C ALA A 54 15.33 7.56 0.46
N CYS A 55 15.90 8.01 -0.67
CA CYS A 55 16.63 7.15 -1.61
C CYS A 55 18.13 7.50 -1.63
N HIS A 56 18.48 8.78 -1.61
CA HIS A 56 19.83 9.29 -1.68
C HIS A 56 20.37 9.65 -0.29
N THR A 57 20.70 8.63 0.50
CA THR A 57 21.17 8.79 1.89
C THR A 57 22.61 9.31 2.00
N SER A 58 23.38 9.32 0.91
CA SER A 58 24.73 9.88 0.84
C SER A 58 24.99 10.60 -0.50
N PRO A 59 25.65 11.78 -0.50
CA PRO A 59 26.10 12.44 -1.72
C PRO A 59 27.02 11.52 -2.54
N PHE A 60 26.74 11.36 -3.84
CA PHE A 60 27.48 10.46 -4.72
C PHE A 60 27.47 8.99 -4.29
N GLY A 61 26.49 8.58 -3.50
CA GLY A 61 26.29 7.18 -3.09
C GLY A 61 26.12 6.25 -4.30
N GLY A 62 26.82 5.12 -4.27
CA GLY A 62 26.74 4.07 -5.29
C GLY A 62 25.56 3.10 -5.07
N GLY A 63 25.61 1.96 -5.77
CA GLY A 63 24.56 0.94 -5.70
C GLY A 63 24.30 0.41 -4.29
N GLU A 64 25.32 0.25 -3.45
CA GLU A 64 25.18 -0.23 -2.08
C GLU A 64 24.34 0.71 -1.20
N VAL A 65 24.58 2.02 -1.32
CA VAL A 65 23.84 3.05 -0.59
C VAL A 65 22.35 3.03 -0.99
N LEU A 66 22.08 2.94 -2.29
CA LEU A 66 20.71 2.82 -2.81
C LEU A 66 20.06 1.50 -2.37
N GLN A 67 20.81 0.41 -2.37
CA GLN A 67 20.33 -0.91 -1.96
C GLN A 67 19.85 -0.91 -0.51
N GLU A 68 20.63 -0.31 0.40
CA GLU A 68 20.25 -0.16 1.80
C GLU A 68 19.00 0.71 1.96
N ALA A 69 18.92 1.82 1.23
CA ALA A 69 17.75 2.68 1.22
C ALA A 69 16.49 1.91 0.77
N CYS A 70 16.54 1.17 -0.34
CA CYS A 70 15.45 0.31 -0.80
C CYS A 70 15.03 -0.73 0.26
N LEU A 71 16.01 -1.41 0.86
CA LEU A 71 15.75 -2.45 1.87
C LEU A 71 15.23 -1.89 3.19
N SER A 72 15.49 -0.62 3.52
CA SER A 72 14.93 0.01 4.70
C SER A 72 13.39 0.05 4.71
N CYS A 73 12.76 0.02 3.52
CA CYS A 73 11.31 -0.04 3.36
C CYS A 73 10.81 -1.42 2.89
N HIS A 74 11.48 -2.05 1.91
CA HIS A 74 10.93 -3.24 1.24
C HIS A 74 11.38 -4.58 1.83
N LYS A 75 12.36 -4.61 2.74
CA LYS A 75 12.89 -5.88 3.27
C LYS A 75 11.82 -6.72 3.98
N ALA A 76 10.97 -6.09 4.78
CA ALA A 76 9.89 -6.79 5.49
C ALA A 76 8.85 -7.36 4.51
N GLU A 77 8.51 -6.59 3.48
CA GLU A 77 7.59 -7.02 2.41
C GLU A 77 8.14 -8.24 1.65
N LEU A 78 9.41 -8.20 1.24
CA LEU A 78 10.07 -9.32 0.55
C LEU A 78 10.09 -10.59 1.42
N ALA A 79 10.34 -10.45 2.72
CA ALA A 79 10.28 -11.56 3.66
C ALA A 79 8.86 -12.15 3.78
N ALA A 80 7.85 -11.29 3.95
CA ALA A 80 6.44 -11.69 4.04
C ALA A 80 5.92 -12.36 2.75
N ALA A 81 6.40 -11.90 1.60
CA ALA A 81 6.10 -12.47 0.28
C ALA A 81 6.80 -13.82 0.04
N LYS A 82 7.73 -14.24 0.91
CA LYS A 82 8.63 -15.38 0.68
C LYS A 82 9.32 -15.25 -0.68
N ASP A 83 10.02 -14.14 -0.87
CA ASP A 83 10.65 -13.73 -2.12
C ASP A 83 11.18 -14.93 -2.93
N SER A 84 10.66 -15.07 -4.15
CA SER A 84 10.99 -16.16 -5.06
C SER A 84 12.39 -16.00 -5.66
N HIS A 85 12.94 -14.78 -5.63
CA HIS A 85 14.31 -14.47 -6.06
C HIS A 85 15.11 -13.79 -4.94
N PRO A 86 15.29 -14.45 -3.77
CA PRO A 86 15.97 -13.84 -2.65
C PRO A 86 17.48 -13.80 -2.93
N LEU A 87 18.16 -12.82 -2.33
CA LEU A 87 19.61 -12.60 -2.47
C LEU A 87 20.44 -13.88 -2.26
N LYS A 88 20.00 -14.79 -1.37
CA LYS A 88 20.66 -16.08 -1.12
C LYS A 88 20.80 -16.95 -2.38
N LYS A 89 19.82 -16.93 -3.31
CA LYS A 89 19.91 -17.67 -4.57
C LYS A 89 21.02 -17.13 -5.46
N PHE A 90 21.18 -15.82 -5.49
CA PHE A 90 22.17 -15.15 -6.33
C PHE A 90 23.59 -15.25 -5.79
N ARG A 91 23.76 -15.36 -4.46
CA ARG A 91 25.07 -15.57 -3.83
C ARG A 91 25.67 -16.97 -4.04
N ASP A 92 24.92 -17.88 -4.66
CA ASP A 92 25.46 -19.18 -5.08
C ASP A 92 26.50 -18.98 -6.21
N PRO A 93 27.76 -19.42 -6.04
CA PRO A 93 28.81 -19.25 -7.05
C PRO A 93 28.44 -19.83 -8.44
N ARG A 94 27.54 -20.82 -8.49
CA ARG A 94 27.06 -21.42 -9.75
C ARG A 94 26.25 -20.44 -10.61
N ASN A 95 25.85 -19.29 -10.05
CA ASN A 95 25.13 -18.24 -10.75
C ASN A 95 26.03 -17.09 -11.22
N ALA A 96 27.36 -17.18 -11.04
CA ALA A 96 28.29 -16.11 -11.41
C ALA A 96 28.15 -15.67 -12.89
N ASP A 97 28.07 -16.63 -13.81
CA ASP A 97 27.93 -16.34 -15.25
C ASP A 97 26.62 -15.61 -15.58
N ARG A 98 25.53 -15.93 -14.86
CA ARG A 98 24.23 -15.25 -15.01
C ARG A 98 24.31 -13.83 -14.45
N LEU A 99 24.92 -13.67 -13.27
CA LEU A 99 25.09 -12.36 -12.62
C LEU A 99 26.00 -11.40 -13.40
N ALA A 100 26.95 -11.94 -14.17
CA ALA A 100 27.76 -11.14 -15.08
C ALA A 100 26.92 -10.52 -16.22
N LYS A 101 25.82 -11.16 -16.63
CA LYS A 101 24.88 -10.62 -17.63
C LYS A 101 23.86 -9.66 -17.01
N LEU A 102 23.31 -10.01 -15.85
CA LEU A 102 22.32 -9.21 -15.14
C LEU A 102 22.57 -9.31 -13.62
N ASN A 103 23.02 -8.22 -13.01
CA ASN A 103 23.26 -8.19 -11.57
C ASN A 103 21.95 -8.11 -10.76
N ALA A 104 21.27 -9.24 -10.59
CA ALA A 104 20.03 -9.36 -9.83
C ALA A 104 20.21 -9.22 -8.30
N THR A 105 21.41 -8.90 -7.80
CA THR A 105 21.65 -8.65 -6.37
C THR A 105 21.30 -7.22 -5.94
N GLN A 106 21.01 -6.34 -6.90
CA GLN A 106 20.75 -4.92 -6.66
C GLN A 106 19.37 -4.55 -7.20
N CYS A 107 18.53 -3.91 -6.38
CA CYS A 107 17.20 -3.44 -6.74
C CYS A 107 17.26 -2.52 -7.97
N VAL A 108 18.24 -1.60 -7.99
CA VAL A 108 18.42 -0.60 -9.06
C VAL A 108 18.87 -1.19 -10.40
N THR A 109 19.26 -2.47 -10.45
CA THR A 109 19.43 -3.16 -11.73
C THR A 109 18.09 -3.24 -12.44
N CYS A 110 17.02 -3.62 -11.74
CA CYS A 110 15.70 -3.81 -12.35
C CYS A 110 14.79 -2.58 -12.20
N HIS A 111 14.92 -1.86 -11.10
CA HIS A 111 14.05 -0.75 -10.70
C HIS A 111 14.81 0.55 -10.67
N ARG A 112 14.85 1.26 -11.82
CA ARG A 112 15.47 2.57 -11.91
C ARG A 112 14.40 3.66 -11.83
N GLU A 113 14.49 4.46 -10.79
CA GLU A 113 13.72 5.69 -10.67
C GLU A 113 14.17 6.71 -11.74
N HIS A 114 13.40 7.78 -11.96
CA HIS A 114 13.78 8.87 -12.87
C HIS A 114 13.94 8.47 -14.35
N LYS A 115 13.30 7.38 -14.77
CA LYS A 115 13.37 6.82 -16.13
C LYS A 115 11.99 6.55 -16.74
N PRO A 116 11.09 7.54 -16.78
CA PRO A 116 9.69 7.32 -17.17
C PRO A 116 9.52 6.73 -18.57
N ASP A 117 10.44 7.02 -19.50
CA ASP A 117 10.36 6.55 -20.90
C ASP A 117 10.55 5.05 -21.05
N ILE A 118 11.18 4.39 -20.08
CA ILE A 118 11.46 2.94 -20.08
C ILE A 118 10.85 2.22 -18.87
N THR A 119 10.17 2.95 -17.97
CA THR A 119 9.50 2.34 -16.82
C THR A 119 8.22 1.65 -17.28
N GLY A 120 8.23 0.32 -17.21
CA GLY A 120 7.07 -0.53 -17.47
C GLY A 120 6.18 -0.74 -16.24
N PRO A 121 5.25 -1.71 -16.34
CA PRO A 121 4.46 -2.19 -15.21
C PRO A 121 5.35 -2.54 -14.01
N MET A 122 4.79 -2.40 -12.80
CA MET A 122 5.51 -2.66 -11.55
C MET A 122 6.78 -1.84 -11.31
N GLY A 123 7.01 -0.78 -12.10
CA GLY A 123 8.21 0.06 -11.95
C GLY A 123 9.49 -0.61 -12.42
N VAL A 124 9.38 -1.64 -13.27
CA VAL A 124 10.53 -2.34 -13.86
C VAL A 124 11.04 -1.55 -15.07
N THR A 125 12.34 -1.34 -15.15
CA THR A 125 13.02 -0.62 -16.25
C THR A 125 13.81 -1.52 -17.19
N GLN A 126 13.72 -2.84 -16.99
CA GLN A 126 14.32 -3.83 -17.87
C GLN A 126 13.37 -4.16 -19.04
N PRO A 127 13.92 -4.56 -20.20
CA PRO A 127 13.13 -5.12 -21.30
C PRO A 127 12.29 -6.31 -20.84
N GLY A 128 11.13 -6.57 -21.45
CA GLY A 128 10.20 -7.62 -20.99
C GLY A 128 10.79 -9.04 -20.99
N ASP A 129 11.78 -9.30 -21.82
CA ASP A 129 12.44 -10.60 -22.03
C ASP A 129 13.66 -10.85 -21.14
N TYR A 130 13.97 -9.95 -20.19
CA TYR A 130 15.16 -10.05 -19.32
C TYR A 130 15.29 -11.38 -18.56
N CYS A 131 14.18 -12.11 -18.37
CA CYS A 131 14.13 -13.45 -17.80
C CYS A 131 15.00 -14.45 -18.59
N GLU A 132 15.11 -14.28 -19.91
CA GLU A 132 15.89 -15.15 -20.80
C GLU A 132 17.36 -15.21 -20.39
N LEU A 133 17.94 -14.09 -19.91
CA LEU A 133 19.34 -14.00 -19.51
C LEU A 133 19.74 -15.08 -18.46
N CYS A 134 18.77 -15.56 -17.69
CA CYS A 134 18.92 -16.61 -16.70
C CYS A 134 18.20 -17.92 -17.07
N HIS A 135 17.06 -17.82 -17.77
CA HIS A 135 16.12 -18.91 -18.06
C HIS A 135 16.08 -19.36 -19.52
N GLU A 136 17.10 -19.06 -20.32
CA GLU A 136 17.24 -19.42 -21.75
C GLU A 136 16.85 -20.89 -22.08
N LYS A 137 17.15 -21.83 -21.18
CA LYS A 137 16.89 -23.27 -21.39
C LYS A 137 15.51 -23.75 -20.92
N VAL A 138 14.63 -22.86 -20.46
CA VAL A 138 13.35 -23.25 -19.87
C VAL A 138 12.50 -24.09 -20.82
N GLY A 139 12.46 -23.77 -22.12
CA GLY A 139 11.73 -24.56 -23.12
C GLY A 139 12.29 -25.98 -23.33
N LYS A 140 13.58 -26.21 -23.03
CA LYS A 140 14.21 -27.54 -23.05
C LYS A 140 13.88 -28.34 -21.80
N ASP A 141 13.90 -27.68 -20.64
CA ASP A 141 13.69 -28.30 -19.33
C ASP A 141 12.19 -28.45 -18.97
N ARG A 142 11.33 -27.70 -19.66
CA ARG A 142 9.88 -27.63 -19.51
C ARG A 142 9.24 -27.54 -20.91
N PRO A 143 8.80 -28.67 -21.49
CA PRO A 143 8.16 -28.69 -22.80
C PRO A 143 6.92 -27.77 -22.92
N SER A 144 6.22 -27.49 -21.81
CA SER A 144 5.12 -26.51 -21.78
C SER A 144 5.56 -25.08 -22.13
N HIS A 145 6.86 -24.77 -22.07
CA HIS A 145 7.41 -23.45 -22.32
C HIS A 145 8.09 -23.30 -23.69
N LEU A 146 8.06 -24.33 -24.54
CA LEU A 146 8.87 -24.38 -25.78
C LEU A 146 8.55 -23.26 -26.78
N ASN A 147 7.32 -22.73 -26.80
CA ASN A 147 6.86 -21.74 -27.77
C ASN A 147 6.27 -20.49 -27.10
N ILE A 148 6.76 -20.15 -25.90
CA ILE A 148 6.31 -18.98 -25.15
C ILE A 148 7.37 -17.88 -25.29
N GLY A 149 6.95 -16.66 -25.60
CA GLY A 149 7.83 -15.49 -25.60
C GLY A 149 8.31 -15.15 -24.19
N PHE A 150 9.57 -14.77 -24.04
CA PHE A 150 10.12 -14.40 -22.72
C PHE A 150 9.52 -13.11 -22.15
N ASP A 151 8.87 -12.30 -22.98
CA ASP A 151 8.14 -11.10 -22.60
C ASP A 151 6.80 -11.39 -21.90
N THR A 152 6.32 -12.63 -21.92
CA THR A 152 5.04 -13.01 -21.32
C THR A 152 5.19 -13.68 -19.95
N CYS A 153 6.41 -13.89 -19.45
CA CYS A 153 6.62 -14.62 -18.19
C CYS A 153 5.95 -13.94 -16.99
N ALA A 154 5.96 -12.61 -16.96
CA ALA A 154 5.42 -11.78 -15.88
C ALA A 154 3.91 -11.49 -16.03
N SER A 155 3.17 -12.31 -16.80
CA SER A 155 1.72 -12.16 -16.94
C SER A 155 0.97 -12.69 -15.73
N ALA A 156 -0.19 -12.10 -15.46
CA ALA A 156 -1.08 -12.56 -14.41
C ALA A 156 -1.38 -14.05 -14.57
N GLY A 157 -1.17 -14.79 -13.49
CA GLY A 157 -1.40 -16.23 -13.46
C GLY A 157 -0.22 -17.11 -13.91
N CYS A 158 0.86 -16.56 -14.45
CA CYS A 158 2.06 -17.33 -14.84
C CYS A 158 3.15 -17.24 -13.77
N HIS A 159 3.95 -16.17 -13.77
CA HIS A 159 5.00 -15.97 -12.79
C HIS A 159 5.11 -14.51 -12.36
N ASN A 160 5.47 -14.33 -11.10
CA ASN A 160 5.92 -13.06 -10.56
C ASN A 160 7.40 -13.17 -10.18
N TYR A 161 8.15 -12.07 -10.25
CA TYR A 161 9.54 -12.09 -9.82
C TYR A 161 9.64 -12.32 -8.30
N HIS A 162 8.96 -11.51 -7.49
CA HIS A 162 9.07 -11.62 -6.04
C HIS A 162 8.02 -12.55 -5.41
N ASP A 163 6.73 -12.37 -5.70
CA ASP A 163 5.64 -13.07 -4.99
C ASP A 163 4.91 -14.09 -5.89
N ASN A 164 5.32 -15.35 -5.82
CA ASN A 164 4.63 -16.48 -6.48
C ASN A 164 3.72 -17.26 -5.53
N ARG A 165 3.35 -16.74 -4.36
CA ARG A 165 2.61 -17.54 -3.35
C ARG A 165 1.28 -18.08 -3.88
N ALA A 166 0.68 -17.45 -4.89
CA ALA A 166 -0.54 -17.93 -5.55
C ALA A 166 -0.29 -18.69 -6.87
N LEU A 167 0.96 -18.76 -7.34
CA LEU A 167 1.32 -19.16 -8.72
C LEU A 167 2.30 -20.33 -8.80
N TYR A 168 2.82 -20.84 -7.67
CA TYR A 168 3.71 -21.99 -7.69
C TYR A 168 2.97 -23.32 -7.98
N GLU A 169 3.64 -24.25 -8.64
CA GLU A 169 3.08 -25.49 -9.19
C GLU A 169 2.18 -26.26 -8.20
N ASP A 170 2.68 -26.60 -7.01
CA ASP A 170 1.89 -27.36 -6.03
C ASP A 170 0.64 -26.61 -5.56
N PHE A 171 0.65 -25.27 -5.54
CA PHE A 171 -0.54 -24.48 -5.22
C PHE A 171 -1.57 -24.56 -6.34
N LEU A 172 -1.11 -24.41 -7.59
CA LEU A 172 -1.98 -24.54 -8.77
C LEU A 172 -2.61 -25.94 -8.82
N GLU A 173 -1.83 -27.00 -8.58
CA GLU A 173 -2.30 -28.38 -8.52
C GLU A 173 -3.35 -28.58 -7.43
N LYS A 174 -3.03 -28.18 -6.19
CA LYS A 174 -3.91 -28.33 -5.02
C LYS A 174 -5.28 -27.65 -5.22
N HIS A 175 -5.31 -26.58 -5.98
CA HIS A 175 -6.49 -25.76 -6.19
C HIS A 175 -7.10 -25.91 -7.60
N ALA A 176 -6.62 -26.88 -8.37
CA ALA A 176 -7.17 -27.21 -9.68
C ALA A 176 -8.62 -27.74 -9.56
N GLY A 177 -9.49 -27.31 -10.47
CA GLY A 177 -10.88 -27.80 -10.54
C GLY A 177 -11.82 -27.28 -9.44
N GLN A 178 -11.39 -26.31 -8.63
CA GLN A 178 -12.30 -25.62 -7.73
C GLN A 178 -13.39 -24.87 -8.52
N GLN A 179 -14.63 -24.90 -8.00
CA GLN A 179 -15.74 -24.14 -8.55
C GLN A 179 -15.47 -22.63 -8.57
N ASP A 180 -15.98 -21.94 -9.58
CA ASP A 180 -15.77 -20.50 -9.77
C ASP A 180 -16.28 -19.69 -8.58
N VAL A 181 -17.42 -20.07 -8.01
CA VAL A 181 -17.99 -19.49 -6.79
C VAL A 181 -18.20 -20.61 -5.78
N LYS A 182 -17.67 -20.44 -4.57
CA LYS A 182 -17.79 -21.40 -3.49
C LYS A 182 -19.21 -21.42 -2.93
N GLU A 183 -19.65 -22.60 -2.48
CA GLU A 183 -20.91 -22.77 -1.74
C GLU A 183 -20.97 -21.89 -0.49
N LEU A 184 -19.85 -21.79 0.24
CA LEU A 184 -19.70 -20.89 1.38
C LEU A 184 -18.77 -19.73 1.02
N ALA A 185 -19.36 -18.63 0.56
CA ALA A 185 -18.66 -17.39 0.23
C ALA A 185 -18.69 -16.40 1.42
N ILE A 186 -17.84 -16.66 2.42
CA ILE A 186 -17.72 -15.82 3.62
C ILE A 186 -16.24 -15.51 3.89
N PHE A 187 -15.93 -14.22 4.00
CA PHE A 187 -14.65 -13.73 4.53
C PHE A 187 -14.57 -14.00 6.03
N LYS A 188 -13.86 -15.06 6.42
CA LYS A 188 -13.81 -15.52 7.83
C LYS A 188 -13.36 -14.44 8.80
N LEU A 189 -12.24 -13.77 8.51
CA LEU A 189 -11.69 -12.69 9.34
C LEU A 189 -12.62 -11.46 9.42
N ARG A 190 -13.55 -11.31 8.47
CA ARG A 190 -14.60 -10.29 8.57
C ARG A 190 -15.73 -10.75 9.49
N ALA A 191 -16.11 -12.02 9.42
CA ALA A 191 -17.15 -12.63 10.24
C ALA A 191 -16.75 -12.72 11.72
N GLU A 192 -15.47 -12.90 12.01
CA GLU A 192 -14.94 -13.02 13.37
C GLU A 192 -15.25 -11.79 14.24
N LYS A 193 -15.46 -12.05 15.53
CA LYS A 193 -15.65 -11.01 16.55
C LYS A 193 -14.27 -10.58 17.03
N ASN A 194 -14.02 -9.28 17.08
CA ASN A 194 -12.83 -8.75 17.72
C ASN A 194 -13.13 -8.65 19.21
N GLU A 195 -12.37 -9.37 20.04
CA GLU A 195 -12.46 -9.20 21.49
C GLU A 195 -11.70 -7.92 21.91
N PRO A 196 -12.23 -7.13 22.86
CA PRO A 196 -11.50 -5.99 23.40
C PRO A 196 -10.24 -6.46 24.13
N LEU A 197 -9.15 -5.70 23.99
CA LEU A 197 -7.86 -6.04 24.63
C LEU A 197 -7.93 -5.98 26.16
N GLU A 198 -8.79 -5.13 26.74
CA GLU A 198 -9.05 -5.05 28.18
C GLU A 198 -10.50 -4.58 28.43
N PRO A 199 -11.25 -5.16 29.37
CA PRO A 199 -12.56 -4.65 29.77
C PRO A 199 -12.41 -3.27 30.42
N ARG A 200 -13.06 -2.25 29.87
CA ARG A 200 -13.19 -0.92 30.48
C ARG A 200 -14.66 -0.60 30.70
N GLU A 201 -14.94 0.21 31.72
CA GLU A 201 -16.30 0.67 31.97
C GLU A 201 -16.80 1.57 30.82
N PRO A 202 -17.92 1.22 30.17
CA PRO A 202 -18.49 2.02 29.10
C PRO A 202 -18.94 3.40 29.60
N LEU A 203 -18.67 4.44 28.81
CA LEU A 203 -19.18 5.79 29.02
C LEU A 203 -20.52 5.93 28.29
N ILE A 204 -21.62 5.96 29.04
CA ILE A 204 -22.99 5.85 28.49
C ILE A 204 -23.81 7.14 28.55
N THR A 205 -23.32 8.21 29.18
CA THR A 205 -23.98 9.51 29.24
C THR A 205 -23.01 10.66 28.98
N ILE A 206 -23.52 11.82 28.55
CA ILE A 206 -22.64 12.98 28.33
C ILE A 206 -22.10 13.56 29.65
N GLY A 207 -22.78 13.31 30.78
CA GLY A 207 -22.37 13.85 32.07
C GLY A 207 -21.03 13.33 32.58
N VAL A 208 -20.54 12.21 32.03
CA VAL A 208 -19.21 11.67 32.35
C VAL A 208 -18.10 12.22 31.43
N ALA A 209 -18.43 13.06 30.44
CA ALA A 209 -17.44 13.57 29.50
C ALA A 209 -16.44 14.53 30.17
N ASN A 210 -15.14 14.35 29.89
CA ASN A 210 -14.07 15.17 30.46
C ASN A 210 -13.47 16.12 29.40
N ALA A 211 -14.17 17.22 29.15
CA ALA A 211 -13.74 18.28 28.27
C ALA A 211 -14.02 19.65 28.89
N PRO A 212 -13.32 20.72 28.46
CA PRO A 212 -13.67 22.08 28.82
C PRO A 212 -15.14 22.39 28.50
N ALA A 213 -15.79 23.18 29.35
CA ALA A 213 -17.24 23.39 29.29
C ALA A 213 -17.72 23.97 27.94
N ASP A 214 -16.91 24.81 27.30
CA ASP A 214 -17.19 25.37 25.98
C ASP A 214 -17.19 24.30 24.87
N LYS A 215 -16.40 23.22 25.03
CA LYS A 215 -16.30 22.11 24.07
C LYS A 215 -17.45 21.13 24.13
N LEU A 216 -18.18 21.08 25.25
CA LEU A 216 -19.36 20.22 25.43
C LEU A 216 -20.66 20.85 24.90
N SER A 217 -20.60 22.05 24.33
CA SER A 217 -21.78 22.75 23.81
C SER A 217 -22.32 22.17 22.49
N ASP A 218 -21.50 21.41 21.74
CA ASP A 218 -21.91 20.78 20.48
C ASP A 218 -22.59 19.43 20.73
N GLN A 219 -23.93 19.44 20.73
CA GLN A 219 -24.74 18.24 20.92
C GLN A 219 -24.48 17.15 19.87
N LYS A 220 -24.10 17.53 18.63
CA LYS A 220 -23.82 16.56 17.58
C LYS A 220 -22.53 15.80 17.89
N ILE A 221 -21.46 16.50 18.27
CA ILE A 221 -20.20 15.86 18.66
C ILE A 221 -20.41 14.93 19.85
N ASN A 222 -21.17 15.38 20.85
CA ASN A 222 -21.49 14.61 22.04
C ASN A 222 -22.23 13.30 21.68
N ASN A 223 -23.26 13.40 20.84
CA ASN A 223 -24.03 12.24 20.39
C ASN A 223 -23.19 11.29 19.53
N ASP A 224 -22.39 11.85 18.61
CA ASP A 224 -21.49 11.06 17.75
C ASP A 224 -20.49 10.27 18.62
N TRP A 225 -19.85 10.92 19.59
CA TRP A 225 -18.88 10.28 20.50
C TRP A 225 -19.53 9.19 21.36
N LEU A 226 -20.69 9.44 21.97
CA LEU A 226 -21.40 8.45 22.79
C LEU A 226 -21.76 7.18 22.01
N ALA A 227 -21.98 7.29 20.70
CA ALA A 227 -22.29 6.16 19.84
C ALA A 227 -21.05 5.33 19.43
N THR A 228 -19.83 5.76 19.79
CA THR A 228 -18.59 5.10 19.35
C THR A 228 -18.24 3.87 20.17
N THR A 229 -17.45 2.98 19.57
CA THR A 229 -16.74 1.93 20.32
C THR A 229 -15.68 2.50 21.27
N HIS A 230 -15.21 3.74 21.05
CA HIS A 230 -14.31 4.43 21.97
C HIS A 230 -15.00 4.73 23.30
N ALA A 231 -16.19 5.31 23.28
CA ALA A 231 -16.99 5.53 24.49
C ALA A 231 -17.34 4.22 25.19
N GLN A 232 -17.73 3.18 24.42
CA GLN A 232 -17.97 1.83 24.94
C GLN A 232 -16.72 1.20 25.59
N ALA A 233 -15.53 1.56 25.12
CA ALA A 233 -14.25 1.15 25.66
C ALA A 233 -13.67 2.13 26.69
N GLY A 234 -14.48 3.04 27.27
CA GLY A 234 -14.04 3.93 28.34
C GLY A 234 -13.16 5.10 27.89
N VAL A 235 -13.03 5.37 26.58
CA VAL A 235 -12.20 6.46 26.05
C VAL A 235 -13.01 7.75 26.04
N ASN A 236 -12.60 8.67 26.90
CA ASN A 236 -13.23 9.98 27.09
C ASN A 236 -12.57 11.08 26.24
N CYS A 237 -13.14 12.28 26.17
CA CYS A 237 -12.69 13.38 25.33
C CYS A 237 -11.21 13.74 25.55
N ALA A 238 -10.78 13.88 26.81
CA ALA A 238 -9.38 14.16 27.15
C ALA A 238 -8.43 13.05 26.70
N GLY A 239 -8.91 11.79 26.58
CA GLY A 239 -8.09 10.69 26.07
C GLY A 239 -7.53 10.95 24.66
N CYS A 240 -8.20 11.80 23.87
CA CYS A 240 -7.73 12.24 22.56
C CYS A 240 -7.18 13.67 22.58
N HIS A 241 -7.86 14.60 23.25
CA HIS A 241 -7.60 16.03 23.15
C HIS A 241 -6.60 16.56 24.18
N ALA A 242 -6.38 15.84 25.28
CA ALA A 242 -5.43 16.19 26.34
C ALA A 242 -4.85 14.89 26.96
N PRO A 243 -4.14 14.07 26.15
CA PRO A 243 -3.69 12.76 26.58
C PRO A 243 -2.86 12.84 27.87
N ASP A 244 -2.98 11.81 28.71
CA ASP A 244 -2.35 11.67 30.02
C ASP A 244 -2.82 12.66 31.11
N LYS A 245 -3.76 13.57 30.81
CA LYS A 245 -4.33 14.51 31.79
C LYS A 245 -5.60 13.97 32.41
N LYS A 246 -5.76 14.19 33.71
CA LYS A 246 -6.90 13.67 34.50
C LYS A 246 -7.69 14.77 35.18
N ASP A 247 -7.02 15.81 35.68
CA ASP A 247 -7.65 16.91 36.38
C ASP A 247 -8.22 17.94 35.40
N ALA A 248 -9.38 18.53 35.73
CA ALA A 248 -10.10 19.44 34.83
C ALA A 248 -9.26 20.67 34.41
N ALA A 249 -8.45 21.21 35.33
CA ALA A 249 -7.57 22.34 35.04
C ALA A 249 -6.45 21.96 34.06
N GLU A 250 -5.84 20.77 34.23
CA GLU A 250 -4.79 20.28 33.33
C GLU A 250 -5.35 19.92 31.95
N ILE A 251 -6.56 19.33 31.90
CA ILE A 251 -7.25 19.03 30.65
C ILE A 251 -7.51 20.31 29.87
N ALA A 252 -7.96 21.38 30.54
CA ALA A 252 -8.21 22.67 29.90
C ALA A 252 -6.93 23.32 29.37
N ASP A 253 -5.84 23.26 30.13
CA ASP A 253 -4.54 23.83 29.74
C ASP A 253 -3.90 23.07 28.56
N ALA A 254 -4.03 21.73 28.53
CA ALA A 254 -3.42 20.87 27.51
C ALA A 254 -4.34 20.60 26.29
N TRP A 255 -5.53 21.18 26.24
CA TRP A 255 -6.54 20.84 25.23
C TRP A 255 -6.09 21.22 23.81
N THR A 256 -6.16 20.24 22.89
CA THR A 256 -5.89 20.44 21.47
C THR A 256 -7.15 20.15 20.64
N ASP A 257 -7.71 21.15 19.96
CA ASP A 257 -8.94 20.98 19.16
C ASP A 257 -8.80 19.96 18.01
N LYS A 258 -7.60 19.84 17.45
CA LYS A 258 -7.28 18.89 16.37
C LYS A 258 -6.07 18.06 16.77
N PRO A 259 -6.26 17.00 17.57
CA PRO A 259 -5.14 16.18 18.02
C PRO A 259 -4.45 15.54 16.81
N SER A 260 -3.13 15.39 16.91
CA SER A 260 -2.36 14.71 15.87
C SER A 260 -2.69 13.22 15.84
N THR A 261 -2.42 12.55 14.71
CA THR A 261 -2.61 11.10 14.57
C THR A 261 -1.74 10.28 15.52
N ALA A 262 -0.74 10.88 16.18
CA ALA A 262 0.08 10.22 17.18
C ALA A 262 -0.76 9.71 18.37
N VAL A 263 -1.87 10.37 18.70
CA VAL A 263 -2.78 9.90 19.77
C VAL A 263 -3.43 8.57 19.42
N CYS A 264 -3.66 8.30 18.12
CA CYS A 264 -4.23 7.04 17.68
C CYS A 264 -3.22 5.89 17.83
N THR A 265 -1.92 6.16 17.62
CA THR A 265 -0.86 5.15 17.62
C THR A 265 -0.65 4.49 19.00
N THR A 266 -1.05 5.14 20.09
CA THR A 266 -0.96 4.57 21.45
C THR A 266 -1.84 3.34 21.62
N CYS A 267 -2.95 3.24 20.86
CA CYS A 267 -3.88 2.10 20.89
C CYS A 267 -3.92 1.31 19.57
N HIS A 268 -3.69 1.98 18.43
CA HIS A 268 -3.81 1.43 17.08
C HIS A 268 -2.45 1.33 16.37
N ALA A 269 -1.44 0.83 17.07
CA ALA A 269 -0.07 0.75 16.54
C ALA A 269 0.05 -0.05 15.21
N PRO A 270 -0.60 -1.22 15.02
CA PRO A 270 -0.53 -1.94 13.75
C PRO A 270 -1.22 -1.23 12.59
N GLU A 271 -2.39 -0.63 12.84
CA GLU A 271 -3.11 0.14 11.83
C GLU A 271 -2.31 1.38 11.43
N ALA A 272 -1.76 2.12 12.40
CA ALA A 272 -0.91 3.27 12.14
C ALA A 272 0.37 2.88 11.36
N SER A 273 1.02 1.79 11.76
CA SER A 273 2.20 1.25 11.07
C SER A 273 1.88 0.89 9.61
N SER A 274 0.84 0.08 9.39
CA SER A 274 0.43 -0.31 8.03
C SER A 274 -0.06 0.87 7.19
N PHE A 275 -0.74 1.86 7.77
CA PHE A 275 -1.16 3.07 7.06
C PHE A 275 0.03 3.82 6.45
N THR A 276 1.12 3.98 7.22
CA THR A 276 2.33 4.66 6.73
C THR A 276 3.13 3.86 5.71
N GLN A 277 2.83 2.57 5.51
CA GLN A 277 3.42 1.75 4.44
C GLN A 277 2.60 1.84 3.13
N GLY A 278 1.32 2.24 3.23
CA GLY A 278 0.43 2.45 2.11
C GLY A 278 0.58 3.83 1.45
N LYS A 279 0.19 3.97 0.18
CA LYS A 279 0.21 5.29 -0.51
C LYS A 279 -0.61 6.38 0.19
N HIS A 280 -1.62 6.02 0.97
CA HIS A 280 -2.40 7.05 1.67
C HIS A 280 -1.62 7.70 2.83
N GLY A 281 -0.74 6.93 3.49
CA GLY A 281 0.03 7.39 4.65
C GLY A 281 1.54 7.49 4.43
N MET A 282 2.08 7.07 3.28
CA MET A 282 3.52 6.97 3.01
C MET A 282 4.30 8.25 3.34
N ARG A 283 3.71 9.42 3.07
CA ARG A 283 4.31 10.72 3.37
C ARG A 283 4.52 10.97 4.86
N LEU A 284 3.74 10.31 5.71
CA LEU A 284 3.80 10.44 7.17
C LEU A 284 4.73 9.41 7.82
N ALA A 285 5.36 8.53 7.02
CA ALA A 285 6.33 7.58 7.53
C ALA A 285 7.52 8.32 8.19
N LYS A 286 8.10 7.70 9.21
CA LYS A 286 9.23 8.25 9.95
C LYS A 286 10.40 8.56 9.00
N GLY A 287 10.96 9.76 9.12
CA GLY A 287 12.11 10.20 8.30
C GLY A 287 11.75 10.84 6.97
N MET A 288 10.47 10.88 6.58
CA MET A 288 10.02 11.55 5.36
C MET A 288 10.00 13.08 5.55
N LYS A 289 11.02 13.76 5.01
CA LYS A 289 11.23 15.20 5.17
C LYS A 289 11.20 15.93 3.83
N SER A 290 10.54 17.08 3.75
CA SER A 290 10.61 17.99 2.60
C SER A 290 11.82 18.93 2.68
N GLU A 291 12.28 19.21 3.89
CA GLU A 291 13.45 20.03 4.18
C GLU A 291 14.26 19.37 5.28
N VAL A 292 15.59 19.44 5.17
CA VAL A 292 16.53 18.91 6.18
C VAL A 292 17.30 20.03 6.83
N ALA A 293 17.61 19.88 8.12
CA ALA A 293 18.39 20.86 8.86
C ALA A 293 19.75 21.11 8.21
N GLY A 294 20.08 22.38 8.02
CA GLY A 294 21.29 22.81 7.33
C GLY A 294 22.30 23.49 8.25
N LEU A 295 23.44 23.86 7.68
CA LEU A 295 24.50 24.54 8.42
C LEU A 295 24.01 25.90 8.94
N PHE A 296 24.48 26.28 10.14
CA PHE A 296 24.14 27.56 10.78
C PHE A 296 22.65 27.79 11.12
N GLY A 297 21.82 26.74 11.09
CA GLY A 297 20.41 26.83 11.52
C GLY A 297 19.47 27.61 10.60
N ILE A 298 19.91 27.88 9.36
CA ILE A 298 19.12 28.58 8.33
C ILE A 298 17.97 27.69 7.83
N PHE A 299 18.26 26.38 7.67
CA PHE A 299 17.28 25.36 7.31
C PHE A 299 16.92 24.51 8.54
N ARG A 300 15.67 24.07 8.59
CA ARG A 300 15.15 23.22 9.67
C ARG A 300 14.51 21.99 9.07
N ASP A 301 14.56 20.90 9.82
CA ASP A 301 13.81 19.70 9.48
C ASP A 301 12.32 20.04 9.35
N LYS A 302 11.73 19.72 8.21
CA LYS A 302 10.28 19.77 8.00
C LYS A 302 9.80 18.43 7.46
N PRO A 303 8.82 17.78 8.09
CA PRO A 303 8.23 16.56 7.57
C PRO A 303 7.48 16.85 6.27
N LEU A 304 7.27 15.81 5.45
CA LEU A 304 6.27 15.90 4.38
C LEU A 304 4.89 16.14 4.99
N THR A 305 4.07 16.93 4.31
CA THR A 305 2.64 17.06 4.64
C THR A 305 1.92 15.74 4.36
N PRO A 306 0.74 15.50 4.95
CA PRO A 306 -0.14 14.42 4.50
C PRO A 306 -0.36 14.45 2.98
N MET A 307 -0.65 13.29 2.41
CA MET A 307 -1.07 13.20 1.01
C MET A 307 -2.35 14.03 0.83
N GLN A 308 -2.39 14.86 -0.21
CA GLN A 308 -3.64 15.45 -0.69
C GLN A 308 -4.19 14.64 -1.85
N VAL A 309 -5.51 14.58 -2.00
CA VAL A 309 -6.15 13.86 -3.12
C VAL A 309 -5.66 14.38 -4.48
N SER A 310 -5.42 15.69 -4.61
CA SER A 310 -4.87 16.33 -5.81
C SER A 310 -3.46 15.84 -6.20
N MET A 311 -2.72 15.21 -5.29
CA MET A 311 -1.40 14.63 -5.59
C MET A 311 -1.51 13.27 -6.27
N ALA A 312 -2.69 12.65 -6.28
CA ALA A 312 -2.86 11.33 -6.86
C ALA A 312 -2.73 11.34 -8.40
N ARG A 313 -2.17 10.26 -8.94
CA ARG A 313 -2.05 10.04 -10.40
C ARG A 313 -3.18 9.15 -10.96
N LEU A 314 -4.33 9.12 -10.28
CA LEU A 314 -5.53 8.42 -10.71
C LEU A 314 -6.68 9.42 -10.90
N PRO A 315 -7.73 9.09 -11.66
CA PRO A 315 -8.92 9.91 -11.74
C PRO A 315 -9.57 10.08 -10.35
N MET A 316 -9.54 11.30 -9.83
CA MET A 316 -10.12 11.67 -8.54
C MET A 316 -11.27 12.67 -8.70
N SER A 317 -12.13 12.73 -7.68
CA SER A 317 -13.16 13.74 -7.53
C SER A 317 -12.52 15.11 -7.29
N SER A 318 -12.85 16.09 -8.14
CA SER A 318 -12.36 17.47 -8.00
C SER A 318 -12.79 18.12 -6.68
N LYS A 319 -13.93 17.71 -6.13
CA LYS A 319 -14.45 18.20 -4.84
C LYS A 319 -13.58 17.81 -3.66
N ALA A 320 -12.80 16.72 -3.79
CA ALA A 320 -11.95 16.20 -2.73
C ALA A 320 -10.48 16.65 -2.86
N HIS A 321 -10.12 17.45 -3.88
CA HIS A 321 -8.71 17.76 -4.19
C HIS A 321 -7.88 18.34 -3.04
N ALA A 322 -8.51 19.13 -2.17
CA ALA A 322 -7.86 19.75 -1.02
C ALA A 322 -7.81 18.84 0.23
N GLU A 323 -8.52 17.70 0.21
CA GLU A 323 -8.60 16.79 1.34
C GLU A 323 -7.25 16.13 1.61
N GLN A 324 -6.86 16.12 2.88
CA GLN A 324 -5.65 15.49 3.38
C GLN A 324 -5.96 14.13 4.00
N LEU A 325 -5.17 13.13 3.66
CA LEU A 325 -5.37 11.77 4.14
C LEU A 325 -4.73 11.58 5.52
N THR A 326 -5.56 11.24 6.50
CA THR A 326 -5.19 10.94 7.89
C THR A 326 -6.08 9.81 8.41
N CYS A 327 -5.96 9.40 9.68
CA CYS A 327 -6.87 8.39 10.25
C CYS A 327 -8.36 8.79 10.12
N THR A 328 -8.68 10.07 10.17
CA THR A 328 -10.07 10.55 10.12
C THR A 328 -10.57 10.84 8.70
N SER A 329 -9.76 10.64 7.65
CA SER A 329 -10.23 10.83 6.27
C SER A 329 -11.17 9.72 5.81
N CYS A 330 -11.00 8.50 6.33
CA CYS A 330 -11.84 7.36 5.97
C CYS A 330 -12.96 7.09 6.98
N HIS A 331 -12.66 7.15 8.28
CA HIS A 331 -13.65 7.05 9.36
C HIS A 331 -13.61 8.32 10.21
N SER A 332 -14.43 9.30 9.82
CA SER A 332 -14.38 10.66 10.36
C SER A 332 -14.62 10.72 11.86
N ALA A 333 -13.90 11.63 12.54
CA ALA A 333 -14.27 12.04 13.89
C ALA A 333 -15.61 12.80 13.86
N HIS A 334 -16.48 12.70 14.86
CA HIS A 334 -16.37 11.91 16.09
C HIS A 334 -17.17 10.59 16.04
N THR A 335 -17.62 10.15 14.86
CA THR A 335 -18.39 8.91 14.71
C THR A 335 -17.51 7.67 14.58
N PHE A 336 -16.31 7.82 14.00
CA PHE A 336 -15.36 6.75 13.69
C PHE A 336 -16.03 5.54 13.00
N ALA A 337 -17.04 5.80 12.17
CA ALA A 337 -17.89 4.76 11.60
C ALA A 337 -17.13 3.90 10.58
N ALA A 338 -16.70 2.71 11.00
CA ALA A 338 -15.99 1.76 10.15
C ALA A 338 -16.80 1.31 8.93
N VAL A 339 -18.14 1.28 9.02
CA VAL A 339 -19.03 0.93 7.89
C VAL A 339 -18.90 1.96 6.76
N LYS A 340 -18.85 3.25 7.09
CA LYS A 340 -18.63 4.32 6.10
C LYS A 340 -17.28 4.18 5.39
N ALA A 341 -16.25 3.81 6.15
CA ALA A 341 -14.89 3.60 5.62
C ALA A 341 -14.77 2.41 4.65
N GLN A 342 -15.77 1.51 4.58
CA GLN A 342 -15.73 0.36 3.68
C GLN A 342 -15.96 0.73 2.22
N VAL A 343 -16.80 1.73 1.94
CA VAL A 343 -17.21 2.12 0.57
C VAL A 343 -17.27 3.64 0.41
N GLU A 344 -18.16 4.31 1.16
CA GLU A 344 -18.50 5.73 0.93
C GLU A 344 -17.30 6.67 0.99
N SER A 345 -16.39 6.45 1.94
CA SER A 345 -15.21 7.28 2.06
C SER A 345 -14.26 7.10 0.87
N CYS A 346 -14.19 5.90 0.30
CA CYS A 346 -13.39 5.62 -0.89
C CYS A 346 -13.99 6.33 -2.12
N THR A 347 -15.29 6.17 -2.35
CA THR A 347 -16.00 6.72 -3.52
C THR A 347 -16.17 8.24 -3.46
N SER A 348 -16.02 8.86 -2.29
CA SER A 348 -15.99 10.32 -2.17
C SER A 348 -14.77 10.97 -2.84
N CYS A 349 -13.66 10.22 -2.95
CA CYS A 349 -12.40 10.67 -3.53
C CYS A 349 -12.10 9.99 -4.88
N HIS A 350 -12.23 8.66 -4.95
CA HIS A 350 -11.94 7.88 -6.15
C HIS A 350 -13.05 8.00 -7.19
N ALA A 351 -12.69 8.35 -8.43
CA ALA A 351 -13.65 8.63 -9.50
C ALA A 351 -13.28 7.97 -10.83
N ASP A 352 -12.41 6.95 -10.81
CA ASP A 352 -12.06 6.14 -11.96
C ASP A 352 -13.22 5.20 -12.40
N GLU A 353 -13.08 4.62 -13.58
CA GLU A 353 -14.08 3.73 -14.19
C GLU A 353 -14.41 2.52 -13.31
N HIS A 354 -13.38 1.89 -12.72
CA HIS A 354 -13.52 0.73 -11.85
C HIS A 354 -14.30 1.07 -10.58
N THR A 355 -14.00 2.21 -9.96
CA THR A 355 -14.71 2.68 -8.77
C THR A 355 -16.17 2.97 -9.08
N LYS A 356 -16.45 3.68 -10.18
CA LYS A 356 -17.82 3.99 -10.63
C LYS A 356 -18.63 2.77 -11.05
N ALA A 357 -17.96 1.69 -11.45
CA ALA A 357 -18.63 0.43 -11.80
C ALA A 357 -19.07 -0.39 -10.57
N TYR A 358 -18.51 -0.13 -9.38
CA TYR A 358 -18.75 -0.93 -8.18
C TYR A 358 -20.24 -1.07 -7.84
N GLU A 359 -21.02 0.00 -7.87
CA GLU A 359 -22.46 -0.02 -7.53
C GLU A 359 -23.30 -0.93 -8.43
N ARG A 360 -22.78 -1.31 -9.61
CA ARG A 360 -23.44 -2.23 -10.56
C ARG A 360 -22.88 -3.65 -10.48
N SER A 361 -22.05 -3.95 -9.50
CA SER A 361 -21.44 -5.26 -9.31
C SER A 361 -22.26 -6.15 -8.36
N ALA A 362 -22.11 -7.46 -8.50
CA ALA A 362 -22.64 -8.41 -7.52
C ALA A 362 -22.04 -8.20 -6.11
N HIS A 363 -20.78 -7.76 -6.05
CA HIS A 363 -20.07 -7.44 -4.81
C HIS A 363 -20.76 -6.32 -4.02
N TYR A 364 -21.19 -5.25 -4.69
CA TYR A 364 -21.93 -4.17 -4.03
C TYR A 364 -23.27 -4.65 -3.47
N LYS A 365 -24.02 -5.46 -4.25
CA LYS A 365 -25.26 -6.05 -3.75
C LYS A 365 -25.02 -6.89 -2.49
N LEU A 366 -23.97 -7.72 -2.48
CA LEU A 366 -23.61 -8.50 -1.29
C LEU A 366 -23.27 -7.61 -0.10
N TRP A 367 -22.55 -6.52 -0.32
CA TRP A 367 -22.26 -5.55 0.74
C TRP A 367 -23.54 -4.89 1.28
N GLN A 368 -24.45 -4.44 0.41
CA GLN A 368 -25.74 -3.88 0.82
C GLN A 368 -26.58 -4.89 1.62
N ASP A 369 -26.67 -6.13 1.13
CA ASP A 369 -27.42 -7.19 1.80
C ASP A 369 -26.81 -7.53 3.18
N GLU A 370 -25.48 -7.50 3.33
CA GLU A 370 -24.79 -7.68 4.63
C GLU A 370 -25.10 -6.53 5.61
N ILE A 371 -24.93 -5.27 5.19
CA ILE A 371 -25.12 -4.12 6.10
C ILE A 371 -26.59 -3.93 6.48
N ALA A 372 -27.53 -4.38 5.64
CA ALA A 372 -28.96 -4.40 5.93
C ALA A 372 -29.37 -5.56 6.84
N GLY A 373 -28.46 -6.49 7.17
CA GLY A 373 -28.74 -7.69 7.96
C GLY A 373 -29.52 -8.77 7.21
N VAL A 374 -29.65 -8.66 5.88
CA VAL A 374 -30.29 -9.67 5.02
C VAL A 374 -29.39 -10.89 4.84
N LYS A 375 -28.06 -10.68 4.76
CA LYS A 375 -27.06 -11.75 4.69
C LYS A 375 -26.11 -11.73 5.91
N PRO A 376 -25.53 -12.89 6.27
CA PRO A 376 -24.58 -12.97 7.38
C PRO A 376 -23.35 -12.08 7.20
N LYS A 377 -22.75 -11.67 8.33
CA LYS A 377 -21.47 -10.97 8.37
C LYS A 377 -20.37 -11.78 7.70
N GLY A 378 -19.53 -11.11 6.92
CA GLY A 378 -18.47 -11.69 6.10
C GLY A 378 -18.89 -12.02 4.66
N THR A 379 -20.17 -11.88 4.28
CA THR A 379 -20.62 -12.09 2.89
C THR A 379 -20.44 -10.86 2.00
N GLY A 380 -20.40 -9.67 2.59
CA GLY A 380 -20.26 -8.41 1.89
C GLY A 380 -18.86 -8.21 1.32
N VAL A 381 -18.78 -7.65 0.12
CA VAL A 381 -17.51 -7.32 -0.55
C VAL A 381 -17.48 -5.83 -0.81
N SER A 382 -16.64 -5.12 -0.05
CA SER A 382 -16.47 -3.67 -0.11
C SER A 382 -15.13 -3.25 -0.72
N CYS A 383 -14.93 -1.96 -0.98
CA CYS A 383 -13.63 -1.43 -1.39
C CYS A 383 -12.54 -1.81 -0.37
N ALA A 384 -12.82 -1.66 0.92
CA ALA A 384 -11.89 -2.04 1.99
C ALA A 384 -11.67 -3.57 2.07
N THR A 385 -12.63 -4.40 1.66
CA THR A 385 -12.46 -5.86 1.64
C THR A 385 -11.36 -6.28 0.66
N CYS A 386 -11.32 -5.66 -0.53
CA CYS A 386 -10.33 -5.99 -1.55
C CYS A 386 -9.00 -5.27 -1.35
N HIS A 387 -9.04 -3.99 -0.99
CA HIS A 387 -7.85 -3.16 -0.94
C HIS A 387 -7.21 -3.08 0.45
N MET A 388 -7.94 -3.38 1.52
CA MET A 388 -7.47 -3.31 2.91
C MET A 388 -7.94 -4.55 3.71
N PRO A 389 -7.65 -5.78 3.21
CA PRO A 389 -8.17 -6.99 3.83
C PRO A 389 -7.70 -7.10 5.28
N ARG A 390 -8.52 -7.78 6.09
CA ARG A 390 -8.15 -8.10 7.47
C ARG A 390 -7.09 -9.18 7.49
N GLN A 391 -6.24 -9.14 8.51
CA GLN A 391 -5.20 -10.12 8.73
C GLN A 391 -4.97 -10.31 10.22
N TRP A 392 -4.44 -11.48 10.57
CA TRP A 392 -3.87 -11.72 11.88
C TRP A 392 -2.54 -11.00 12.02
N VAL A 393 -2.36 -10.32 13.14
CA VAL A 393 -1.10 -9.73 13.57
C VAL A 393 -0.83 -10.23 14.98
N GLU A 394 0.35 -10.82 15.15
CA GLU A 394 0.89 -11.17 16.45
C GLU A 394 1.62 -9.95 17.02
N ASP A 395 1.36 -9.65 18.29
CA ASP A 395 2.17 -8.69 19.04
C ASP A 395 3.50 -9.37 19.44
N PRO A 396 4.67 -8.86 18.99
CA PRO A 396 5.94 -9.51 19.26
C PRO A 396 6.37 -9.46 20.74
N ALA A 397 5.77 -8.59 21.55
CA ALA A 397 6.08 -8.47 22.98
C ALA A 397 5.22 -9.42 23.83
N THR A 398 3.95 -9.60 23.48
CA THR A 398 3.00 -10.41 24.27
C THR A 398 2.67 -11.76 23.63
N TYR A 399 3.04 -11.98 22.36
CA TYR A 399 2.63 -13.11 21.52
C TYR A 399 1.10 -13.24 21.36
N SER A 400 0.35 -12.19 21.68
CA SER A 400 -1.10 -12.18 21.50
C SER A 400 -1.43 -11.92 20.02
N GLU A 401 -2.31 -12.73 19.46
CA GLU A 401 -2.82 -12.52 18.10
C GLU A 401 -4.06 -11.61 18.12
N ARG A 402 -4.16 -10.72 17.15
CA ARG A 402 -5.35 -9.91 16.90
C ARG A 402 -5.64 -9.75 15.42
N ILE A 403 -6.92 -9.59 15.10
CA ILE A 403 -7.38 -9.28 13.75
C ILE A 403 -7.39 -7.77 13.57
N VAL A 404 -6.64 -7.30 12.59
CA VAL A 404 -6.59 -5.87 12.22
C VAL A 404 -6.87 -5.69 10.74
N ALA A 405 -7.39 -4.54 10.35
CA ALA A 405 -7.46 -4.15 8.94
C ALA A 405 -6.07 -3.71 8.48
N ASN A 406 -5.59 -4.27 7.36
CA ASN A 406 -4.34 -3.83 6.78
C ASN A 406 -4.54 -2.48 6.07
N HIS A 407 -4.01 -1.39 6.65
CA HIS A 407 -4.13 -0.06 6.05
C HIS A 407 -3.11 0.21 4.95
N ASN A 408 -2.24 -0.75 4.64
CA ASN A 408 -1.34 -0.71 3.49
C ASN A 408 -2.05 -1.23 2.23
N GLN A 409 -2.79 -0.36 1.53
CA GLN A 409 -3.49 -0.82 0.31
C GLN A 409 -2.56 -1.32 -0.81
N ASN A 410 -1.27 -0.93 -0.80
CA ASN A 410 -0.33 -1.41 -1.82
C ASN A 410 -0.02 -2.90 -1.66
N ASP A 411 -0.12 -3.41 -0.43
CA ASP A 411 0.23 -4.79 -0.10
C ASP A 411 -0.63 -5.80 -0.87
N ASN A 412 -1.84 -5.42 -1.29
CA ASN A 412 -2.71 -6.29 -2.09
C ASN A 412 -2.85 -5.84 -3.55
N LEU A 413 -2.46 -4.61 -3.89
CA LEU A 413 -2.76 -4.05 -5.21
C LEU A 413 -1.66 -4.25 -6.26
N ARG A 414 -0.42 -4.51 -5.85
CA ARG A 414 0.71 -4.56 -6.79
C ARG A 414 1.71 -5.69 -6.45
N PRO A 415 1.85 -6.72 -7.31
CA PRO A 415 0.99 -6.98 -8.47
C PRO A 415 -0.40 -7.46 -7.98
N ASN A 416 -1.43 -7.40 -8.83
CA ASN A 416 -2.82 -7.59 -8.38
C ASN A 416 -3.13 -9.03 -7.92
N GLU A 417 -2.29 -10.00 -8.30
CA GLU A 417 -2.37 -11.41 -7.89
C GLU A 417 -2.17 -11.60 -6.39
N LYS A 418 -1.62 -10.60 -5.69
CA LYS A 418 -1.56 -10.62 -4.22
C LYS A 418 -2.96 -10.73 -3.58
N MET A 419 -4.01 -10.25 -4.25
CA MET A 419 -5.40 -10.42 -3.81
C MET A 419 -5.91 -11.86 -3.89
N ILE A 420 -5.28 -12.75 -4.68
CA ILE A 420 -5.82 -14.10 -4.93
C ILE A 420 -6.07 -14.82 -3.60
N ARG A 421 -5.05 -14.84 -2.73
CA ARG A 421 -5.10 -15.63 -1.49
C ARG A 421 -5.84 -14.92 -0.36
N SER A 422 -5.69 -13.61 -0.24
CA SER A 422 -6.25 -12.81 0.85
C SER A 422 -7.69 -12.37 0.61
N VAL A 423 -8.13 -12.38 -0.66
CA VAL A 423 -9.44 -11.84 -1.06
C VAL A 423 -10.21 -12.81 -1.93
N CYS A 424 -9.75 -13.06 -3.16
CA CYS A 424 -10.57 -13.71 -4.18
C CYS A 424 -10.92 -15.15 -3.76
N MET A 425 -9.94 -15.89 -3.27
CA MET A 425 -10.11 -17.28 -2.85
C MET A 425 -10.91 -17.46 -1.56
N GLU A 426 -11.36 -16.40 -0.87
CA GLU A 426 -12.34 -16.56 0.22
C GLU A 426 -13.73 -16.93 -0.33
N CYS A 427 -14.04 -16.52 -1.57
CA CYS A 427 -15.34 -16.75 -2.21
C CYS A 427 -15.27 -17.49 -3.54
N HIS A 428 -14.12 -17.47 -4.22
CA HIS A 428 -13.95 -18.01 -5.57
C HIS A 428 -12.91 -19.14 -5.63
N GLY A 429 -12.99 -19.96 -6.67
CA GLY A 429 -11.93 -20.90 -7.03
C GLY A 429 -10.68 -20.18 -7.55
N LEU A 430 -9.52 -20.85 -7.49
CA LEU A 430 -8.27 -20.27 -7.96
C LEU A 430 -8.31 -19.94 -9.47
N GLY A 431 -8.84 -20.82 -10.31
CA GLY A 431 -8.91 -20.62 -11.76
C GLY A 431 -9.67 -19.35 -12.12
N PHE A 432 -10.92 -19.23 -11.64
CA PHE A 432 -11.71 -18.02 -11.80
C PHE A 432 -10.99 -16.76 -11.29
N SER A 433 -10.33 -16.84 -10.12
CA SER A 433 -9.64 -15.71 -9.51
C SER A 433 -8.48 -15.21 -10.37
N ILE A 434 -7.68 -16.13 -10.93
CA ILE A 434 -6.56 -15.80 -11.81
C ILE A 434 -7.07 -15.17 -13.11
N ASP A 435 -8.06 -15.80 -13.75
CA ASP A 435 -8.64 -15.34 -15.01
C ASP A 435 -9.27 -13.95 -14.86
N ALA A 436 -9.98 -13.72 -13.73
CA ALA A 436 -10.59 -12.44 -13.43
C ALA A 436 -9.57 -11.32 -13.21
N LEU A 437 -8.42 -11.62 -12.60
CA LEU A 437 -7.33 -10.65 -12.38
C LEU A 437 -6.46 -10.42 -13.61
N ALA A 438 -6.44 -11.36 -14.56
CA ALA A 438 -5.80 -11.18 -15.85
C ALA A 438 -6.63 -10.30 -16.81
N ASP A 439 -7.96 -10.34 -16.69
CA ASP A 439 -8.88 -9.58 -17.56
C ASP A 439 -9.02 -8.10 -17.15
N GLN A 440 -8.29 -7.22 -17.86
CA GLN A 440 -8.32 -5.77 -17.65
C GLN A 440 -9.71 -5.15 -17.85
N ASN A 441 -10.54 -5.69 -18.75
CA ASN A 441 -11.89 -5.16 -18.99
C ASN A 441 -12.85 -5.59 -17.89
N LEU A 442 -12.67 -6.78 -17.33
CA LEU A 442 -13.42 -7.22 -16.17
C LEU A 442 -13.04 -6.39 -14.93
N ILE A 443 -11.75 -6.10 -14.72
CA ILE A 443 -11.29 -5.20 -13.64
C ILE A 443 -11.95 -3.83 -13.78
N LYS A 444 -11.93 -3.20 -14.95
CA LYS A 444 -12.58 -1.88 -15.18
C LYS A 444 -14.08 -1.87 -14.87
N ARG A 445 -14.76 -3.00 -15.00
CA ARG A 445 -16.19 -3.15 -14.66
C ARG A 445 -16.42 -3.66 -13.23
N ASN A 446 -15.42 -3.54 -12.36
CA ASN A 446 -15.46 -3.99 -10.97
C ASN A 446 -15.89 -5.46 -10.83
N PHE A 447 -15.33 -6.31 -11.68
CA PHE A 447 -15.62 -7.75 -11.69
C PHE A 447 -17.09 -8.10 -11.94
N SER A 448 -17.84 -7.22 -12.62
CA SER A 448 -19.20 -7.50 -13.05
C SER A 448 -19.21 -8.35 -14.33
N GLY A 449 -19.55 -9.63 -14.18
CA GLY A 449 -19.62 -10.62 -15.26
C GLY A 449 -18.62 -11.77 -15.09
N GLN A 450 -18.30 -12.42 -16.20
CA GLN A 450 -17.33 -13.52 -16.29
C GLN A 450 -16.04 -13.03 -16.95
N PRO A 451 -14.87 -13.62 -16.62
CA PRO A 451 -13.62 -13.34 -17.32
C PRO A 451 -13.70 -13.80 -18.78
N ALA A 452 -13.19 -12.97 -19.68
CA ALA A 452 -13.02 -13.31 -21.09
C ALA A 452 -11.61 -13.84 -21.42
N VAL A 453 -10.69 -13.75 -20.45
CA VAL A 453 -9.32 -14.26 -20.54
C VAL A 453 -9.22 -15.57 -19.78
N LYS A 454 -8.42 -16.51 -20.29
CA LYS A 454 -8.08 -17.77 -19.61
C LYS A 454 -6.57 -17.90 -19.49
N VAL A 455 -6.07 -18.09 -18.27
CA VAL A 455 -4.66 -18.35 -18.00
C VAL A 455 -4.39 -19.85 -17.99
N GLU A 456 -3.40 -20.29 -18.77
CA GLU A 456 -3.14 -21.71 -19.03
C GLU A 456 -2.37 -22.44 -17.91
N SER A 457 -1.83 -21.73 -16.92
CA SER A 457 -0.92 -22.30 -15.92
C SER A 457 -1.50 -23.50 -15.16
N ILE A 458 -2.79 -23.45 -14.80
CA ILE A 458 -3.46 -24.58 -14.13
C ILE A 458 -3.57 -25.78 -15.08
N ASP A 459 -3.93 -25.55 -16.34
CA ASP A 459 -4.07 -26.61 -17.34
C ASP A 459 -2.73 -27.29 -17.62
N TRP A 460 -1.64 -26.52 -17.67
CA TRP A 460 -0.30 -27.07 -17.83
C TRP A 460 0.13 -27.93 -16.64
N VAL A 461 -0.19 -27.51 -15.41
CA VAL A 461 0.10 -28.29 -14.21
C VAL A 461 -0.69 -29.61 -14.23
N LYS A 462 -2.00 -29.56 -14.54
CA LYS A 462 -2.83 -30.76 -14.65
C LYS A 462 -2.27 -31.74 -15.69
N LYS A 463 -1.97 -31.26 -16.89
CA LYS A 463 -1.39 -32.08 -17.97
C LYS A 463 -0.09 -32.77 -17.51
N ARG A 464 0.78 -32.03 -16.82
CA ARG A 464 2.04 -32.57 -16.31
C ARG A 464 1.85 -33.64 -15.22
N VAL A 465 0.87 -33.47 -14.35
CA VAL A 465 0.51 -34.47 -13.33
C VAL A 465 0.02 -35.75 -14.01
N GLU A 466 -0.89 -35.63 -14.98
CA GLU A 466 -1.39 -36.77 -15.76
C GLU A 466 -0.26 -37.52 -16.49
N GLU A 467 0.68 -36.79 -17.10
CA GLU A 467 1.85 -37.38 -17.76
C GLU A 467 2.75 -38.15 -16.77
N ARG A 468 2.98 -37.60 -15.57
CA ARG A 468 3.75 -38.26 -14.50
C ARG A 468 3.05 -39.52 -14.00
N GLU A 469 1.73 -39.49 -13.82
CA GLU A 469 0.93 -40.64 -13.40
C GLU A 469 0.95 -41.76 -14.44
N LYS A 470 0.78 -41.42 -15.73
CA LYS A 470 0.89 -42.37 -16.85
C LYS A 470 2.27 -43.01 -16.92
N ALA A 471 3.33 -42.23 -16.74
CA ALA A 471 4.70 -42.73 -16.74
C ALA A 471 4.95 -43.70 -15.57
N LYS A 472 4.44 -43.40 -14.37
CA LYS A 472 4.51 -44.30 -13.21
C LYS A 472 3.71 -45.59 -13.40
N ALA A 473 2.56 -45.52 -14.06
CA ALA A 473 1.72 -46.70 -14.33
C ALA A 473 2.28 -47.60 -15.45
N SER A 474 3.23 -47.09 -16.24
CA SER A 474 3.89 -47.83 -17.33
C SER A 474 5.25 -48.42 -16.91
N GLN A 475 5.66 -48.21 -15.66
CA GLN A 475 6.83 -48.82 -15.00
C GLN A 475 6.34 -49.90 -14.03
#